data_AF-A0A8H5XL02-F1
#
_entry.id   AF-A0A8H5XL02-F1
#
_cell.length_a   1.000
_cell.length_b   1.000
_cell.length_c   1.000
_cell.angle_alpha   90.00
_cell.angle_beta   90.00
_cell.angle_gamma   90.00
#
_symmetry.space_group_name_H-M   'P 1'
#
loop_
_entity.id
_entity.type
_entity.pdbx_description
1 polymer ?
#
loop_
_entity_poly.entity_id
_entity_poly.type
_entity_poly.pdbx_seq_one_letter_code
_entity_poly.pdbx_strand_id
1 'polypeptide(L)'
;MDEIEKLKEQLREEQRLRVAAESRALEEQQQRELEQHRREEAEKRADASRPLTLQQYLEICHSLSLAIEIITDHAARLSQETYVFLHIPDDPSCVYYSVCVPSLDVQDDDETRLHRTAVAQAFAFVLQAIRSPPPCQAWHDAAEHLDTWAVEYEDVLQSIPVTDRKPRRETPYKAQRWKGFVRSPIWTRSRCLPPHDGAQQSSGDDSDDDDDESPCPTPNPGVSRGGALTTTSTDVGSSEMQEQDGSAASQKGTNVRPNIQHRLYCTHECLRGLAFGGPMDEECPNFANHGNMHINLHEFLRLARDQLAVDRGKDANCVPLYLSGSRGSLFKFCLSSHGYRLVAKGVEAMDTEHLRYENKMYNYLQDLQGKFVPVCLGIINLVKPYYYDSGVYEDFMFLSYGGRPVLKDLGKVNADVANEILAALGRLH
;
A
#
# COMPACT_ATOMS: atom_id res chain seq x y z
N MET A 1 -17.76 25.15 86.95
CA MET A 1 -17.90 23.93 86.12
C MET A 1 -18.72 24.20 84.86
N ASP A 2 -19.65 25.17 84.86
CA ASP A 2 -20.51 25.52 83.71
C ASP A 2 -19.79 26.00 82.43
N GLU A 3 -18.75 26.82 82.53
CA GLU A 3 -18.10 27.39 81.32
C GLU A 3 -17.34 26.35 80.50
N ILE A 4 -16.76 25.34 81.16
CA ILE A 4 -16.03 24.25 80.48
C ILE A 4 -17.00 23.35 79.73
N GLU A 5 -18.20 23.12 80.28
CA GLU A 5 -19.23 22.30 79.65
C GLU A 5 -19.81 23.00 78.41
N LYS A 6 -20.05 24.32 78.52
CA LYS A 6 -20.50 25.16 77.40
C LYS A 6 -19.47 25.24 76.26
N LEU A 7 -18.18 25.37 76.58
CA LEU A 7 -17.10 25.34 75.59
C LEU A 7 -16.96 23.96 74.92
N LYS A 8 -17.16 22.87 75.67
CA LYS A 8 -17.17 21.50 75.10
C LYS A 8 -18.34 21.28 74.14
N GLU A 9 -19.49 21.88 74.42
CA GLU A 9 -20.66 21.79 73.55
C GLU A 9 -20.48 22.60 72.26
N GLN A 10 -19.95 23.83 72.37
CA GLN A 10 -19.59 24.65 71.20
C GLN A 10 -18.54 23.97 70.31
N LEU A 11 -17.53 23.34 70.91
CA LEU A 11 -16.51 22.60 70.15
C LEU A 11 -17.11 21.39 69.41
N ARG A 12 -18.05 20.67 70.03
CA ARG A 12 -18.76 19.55 69.37
C ARG A 12 -19.65 20.03 68.22
N GLU A 13 -20.32 21.16 68.40
CA GLU A 13 -21.16 21.76 67.35
C GLU A 13 -20.32 22.26 66.17
N GLU A 14 -19.19 22.91 66.44
CA GLU A 14 -18.24 23.33 65.41
C GLU A 14 -17.65 22.13 64.65
N GLN A 15 -17.29 21.05 65.36
CA GLN A 15 -16.82 19.81 64.74
C GLN A 15 -17.90 19.17 63.84
N ARG A 16 -19.17 19.16 64.26
CA ARG A 16 -20.28 18.68 63.43
C ARG A 16 -20.47 19.53 62.17
N LEU A 17 -20.35 20.85 62.28
CA LEU A 17 -20.46 21.76 61.14
C LEU A 17 -19.29 21.58 60.16
N ARG A 18 -18.07 21.33 60.65
CA ARG A 18 -16.89 21.04 59.82
C ARG A 18 -17.06 19.72 59.07
N VAL A 19 -17.47 18.65 59.75
CA VAL A 19 -17.73 17.34 59.10
C VAL A 19 -18.85 17.44 58.06
N ALA A 20 -19.92 18.19 58.35
CA ALA A 20 -21.00 18.41 57.39
C ALA A 20 -20.57 19.28 56.18
N ALA A 21 -19.64 20.22 56.38
CA ALA A 21 -19.05 20.99 55.28
C ALA A 21 -18.13 20.12 54.40
N GLU A 22 -17.30 19.27 55.01
CA GLU A 22 -16.43 18.33 54.31
C GLU A 22 -17.23 17.29 53.51
N SER A 23 -18.32 16.76 54.07
CA SER A 23 -19.21 15.82 53.36
C SER A 23 -19.85 16.46 52.13
N ARG A 24 -20.31 17.72 52.23
CA ARG A 24 -20.88 18.46 51.09
C ARG A 24 -19.84 18.77 50.02
N ALA A 25 -18.61 19.13 50.44
CA ALA A 25 -17.52 19.37 49.50
C ALA A 25 -17.13 18.10 48.73
N LEU A 26 -17.16 16.94 49.39
CA LEU A 26 -16.88 15.64 48.75
C LEU A 26 -17.99 15.25 47.76
N GLU A 27 -19.25 15.44 48.11
CA GLU A 27 -20.39 15.18 47.21
C GLU A 27 -20.36 16.11 45.98
N GLU A 28 -20.05 17.39 46.16
CA GLU A 28 -19.87 18.34 45.05
C GLU A 28 -18.69 17.94 44.16
N GLN A 29 -17.59 17.48 44.74
CA GLN A 29 -16.44 16.99 43.96
C GLN A 29 -16.81 15.75 43.13
N GLN A 30 -17.50 14.78 43.73
CA GLN A 30 -17.96 13.58 43.03
C GLN A 30 -18.94 13.91 41.90
N GLN A 31 -19.83 14.88 42.09
CA GLN A 31 -20.73 15.34 41.02
C GLN A 31 -19.98 15.99 39.86
N ARG A 32 -18.94 16.80 40.15
CA ARG A 32 -18.10 17.41 39.10
C ARG A 32 -17.30 16.36 38.32
N GLU A 33 -16.75 15.38 39.01
CA GLU A 33 -16.02 14.27 38.38
C GLU A 33 -16.95 13.43 37.48
N LEU A 34 -18.17 13.13 37.94
CA LEU A 34 -19.16 12.39 37.15
C LEU A 34 -19.63 13.20 35.92
N GLU A 35 -19.83 14.51 36.08
CA GLU A 35 -20.20 15.39 34.97
C GLU A 35 -19.06 15.51 33.95
N GLN A 36 -17.81 15.61 34.42
CA GLN A 36 -16.64 15.63 33.55
C GLN A 36 -16.50 14.31 32.78
N HIS A 37 -16.62 13.16 33.45
CA HIS A 37 -16.61 11.85 32.80
C HIS A 37 -17.71 11.75 31.73
N ARG A 38 -18.92 12.25 32.04
CA ARG A 38 -20.03 12.25 31.07
C ARG A 38 -19.75 13.17 29.87
N ARG A 39 -19.07 14.30 30.07
CA ARG A 39 -18.66 15.20 28.98
C ARG A 39 -17.58 14.55 28.12
N GLU A 40 -16.57 13.92 28.72
CA GLU A 40 -15.53 13.18 28.01
C GLU A 40 -16.10 12.01 27.19
N GLU A 41 -17.08 11.27 27.74
CA GLU A 41 -17.78 10.23 26.96
C GLU A 41 -18.63 10.81 25.83
N ALA A 42 -19.29 11.96 26.05
CA ALA A 42 -20.07 12.62 25.02
C ALA A 42 -19.17 13.16 23.90
N GLU A 43 -18.00 13.69 24.24
CA GLU A 43 -16.98 14.15 23.31
C GLU A 43 -16.39 12.96 22.52
N LYS A 44 -16.08 11.85 23.19
CA LYS A 44 -15.65 10.60 22.50
C LYS A 44 -16.72 10.08 21.54
N ARG A 45 -18.00 10.11 21.92
CA ARG A 45 -19.09 9.72 21.02
C ARG A 45 -19.22 10.69 19.84
N ALA A 46 -19.06 12.00 20.07
CA ALA A 46 -19.11 13.00 19.03
C ALA A 46 -17.92 12.87 18.05
N ASP A 47 -16.73 12.60 18.55
CA ASP A 47 -15.52 12.40 17.73
C ASP A 47 -15.58 11.08 16.96
N ALA A 48 -16.16 10.02 17.53
CA ALA A 48 -16.44 8.76 16.83
C ALA A 48 -17.54 8.90 15.75
N SER A 49 -18.40 9.91 15.86
CA SER A 49 -19.45 10.23 14.89
C SER A 49 -19.02 11.33 13.92
N ARG A 50 -17.75 11.73 13.95
CA ARG A 50 -17.24 12.80 13.10
C ARG A 50 -17.07 12.27 11.67
N PRO A 51 -17.58 12.96 10.64
CA PRO A 51 -17.36 12.56 9.26
C PRO A 51 -15.87 12.55 8.95
N LEU A 52 -15.39 11.39 8.53
CA LEU A 52 -14.01 11.17 8.10
C LEU A 52 -13.83 11.71 6.68
N THR A 53 -12.69 12.33 6.39
CA THR A 53 -12.32 12.56 5.00
C THR A 53 -12.07 11.22 4.31
N LEU A 54 -12.21 11.16 2.97
CA LEU A 54 -11.92 9.94 2.21
C LEU A 54 -10.51 9.39 2.53
N GLN A 55 -9.54 10.28 2.72
CA GLN A 55 -8.17 9.92 3.10
C GLN A 55 -8.10 9.29 4.51
N GLN A 56 -8.76 9.88 5.51
CA GLN A 56 -8.81 9.33 6.87
C GLN A 56 -9.56 7.99 6.93
N TYR A 57 -10.63 7.86 6.15
CA TYR A 57 -11.34 6.59 5.99
C TYR A 57 -10.44 5.52 5.37
N LEU A 58 -9.68 5.86 4.33
CA LEU A 58 -8.72 4.96 3.70
C LEU A 58 -7.56 4.57 4.64
N GLU A 59 -7.03 5.50 5.44
CA GLU A 59 -6.01 5.21 6.47
C GLU A 59 -6.54 4.28 7.57
N ILE A 60 -7.79 4.49 8.02
CA ILE A 60 -8.46 3.60 8.97
C ILE A 60 -8.69 2.21 8.35
N CYS A 61 -9.14 2.13 7.10
CA CYS A 61 -9.30 0.86 6.39
C CYS A 61 -7.96 0.13 6.17
N HIS A 62 -6.87 0.86 5.89
CA HIS A 62 -5.53 0.29 5.75
C HIS A 62 -4.95 -0.19 7.10
N SER A 63 -5.17 0.55 8.20
CA SER A 63 -4.78 0.10 9.54
C SER A 63 -5.61 -1.10 10.03
N LEU A 64 -6.91 -1.14 9.74
CA LEU A 64 -7.78 -2.30 9.95
C LEU A 64 -7.27 -3.50 9.17
N SER A 65 -6.84 -3.32 7.91
CA SER A 65 -6.27 -4.41 7.10
C SER A 65 -4.99 -5.02 7.71
N LEU A 66 -4.22 -4.27 8.49
CA LEU A 66 -3.02 -4.74 9.18
C LEU A 66 -3.32 -5.36 10.56
N ALA A 67 -4.51 -5.11 11.11
CA ALA A 67 -4.97 -5.60 12.41
C ALA A 67 -5.92 -6.82 12.33
N ILE A 68 -6.25 -7.29 11.11
CA ILE A 68 -7.01 -8.54 10.95
C ILE A 68 -6.13 -9.72 11.34
N GLU A 69 -6.27 -10.14 12.59
CA GLU A 69 -5.88 -11.47 13.03
C GLU A 69 -6.90 -12.45 12.45
N ILE A 70 -6.48 -13.29 11.51
CA ILE A 70 -7.34 -14.36 10.97
C ILE A 70 -7.47 -15.41 12.07
N ILE A 71 -8.48 -15.25 12.94
CA ILE A 71 -8.85 -16.25 13.93
C ILE A 71 -9.56 -17.39 13.18
N THR A 72 -8.80 -18.41 12.79
CA THR A 72 -9.38 -19.68 12.33
C THR A 72 -9.75 -20.52 13.55
N ASP A 73 -10.91 -20.26 14.14
CA ASP A 73 -11.50 -21.21 15.10
C ASP A 73 -12.81 -21.76 14.55
N HIS A 74 -12.81 -23.08 14.32
CA HIS A 74 -13.88 -23.87 13.70
C HIS A 74 -15.04 -24.09 14.68
N ALA A 75 -15.61 -23.02 15.24
CA ALA A 75 -16.83 -23.12 16.06
C ALA A 75 -17.57 -21.79 16.25
N ALA A 76 -17.21 -20.73 15.54
CA ALA A 76 -17.97 -19.49 15.58
C ALA A 76 -19.07 -19.52 14.52
N ARG A 77 -20.32 -19.52 14.99
CA ARG A 77 -21.55 -19.26 14.24
C ARG A 77 -21.35 -17.98 13.39
N LEU A 78 -20.94 -18.12 12.13
CA LEU A 78 -20.64 -17.03 11.19
C LEU A 78 -21.91 -16.18 10.96
N SER A 79 -22.07 -15.18 11.79
CA SER A 79 -23.21 -14.27 11.80
C SER A 79 -23.05 -13.23 10.69
N GLN A 80 -23.84 -13.35 9.62
CA GLN A 80 -24.30 -12.26 8.75
C GLN A 80 -23.28 -11.15 8.35
N GLU A 81 -22.04 -11.49 8.04
CA GLU A 81 -21.10 -10.48 7.51
C GLU A 81 -21.47 -10.15 6.05
N THR A 82 -21.94 -8.92 5.83
CA THR A 82 -22.17 -8.37 4.49
C THR A 82 -20.94 -7.58 4.07
N TYR A 83 -20.38 -7.90 2.91
CA TYR A 83 -19.25 -7.21 2.32
C TYR A 83 -19.76 -6.21 1.28
N VAL A 84 -19.26 -4.97 1.34
CA VAL A 84 -19.50 -3.96 0.30
C VAL A 84 -18.17 -3.68 -0.37
N PHE A 85 -18.00 -4.15 -1.59
CA PHE A 85 -16.83 -3.87 -2.42
C PHE A 85 -17.05 -2.55 -3.15
N LEU A 86 -16.07 -1.66 -3.10
CA LEU A 86 -16.09 -0.37 -3.79
C LEU A 86 -15.08 -0.39 -4.93
N HIS A 87 -15.46 0.17 -6.07
CA HIS A 87 -14.58 0.41 -7.20
C HIS A 87 -14.71 1.87 -7.64
N ILE A 88 -13.60 2.60 -7.53
CA ILE A 88 -13.49 3.98 -7.99
C ILE A 88 -12.77 3.95 -9.35
N PRO A 89 -13.40 4.41 -10.43
CA PRO A 89 -12.82 4.41 -11.76
C PRO A 89 -11.83 5.59 -11.95
N ASP A 90 -11.33 5.77 -13.18
CA ASP A 90 -10.48 6.91 -13.57
C ASP A 90 -11.15 8.28 -13.33
N ASP A 91 -12.49 8.33 -13.25
CA ASP A 91 -13.24 9.50 -12.82
C ASP A 91 -13.52 9.38 -11.30
N PRO A 92 -12.87 10.20 -10.46
CA PRO A 92 -13.03 10.11 -9.00
C PRO A 92 -14.43 10.52 -8.51
N SER A 93 -15.28 11.11 -9.37
CA SER A 93 -16.62 11.57 -8.98
C SER A 93 -17.65 10.44 -8.80
N CYS A 94 -17.33 9.24 -9.29
CA CYS A 94 -18.24 8.11 -9.28
C CYS A 94 -17.66 6.95 -8.46
N VAL A 95 -18.48 6.29 -7.66
CA VAL A 95 -18.10 5.06 -6.96
C VAL A 95 -19.10 3.96 -7.32
N TYR A 96 -18.59 2.87 -7.89
CA TYR A 96 -19.36 1.66 -8.09
C TYR A 96 -19.29 0.81 -6.82
N TYR A 97 -20.39 0.17 -6.45
CA TYR A 97 -20.42 -0.74 -5.31
C TYR A 97 -21.00 -2.10 -5.70
N SER A 98 -20.53 -3.15 -5.04
CA SER A 98 -21.06 -4.50 -5.13
C SER A 98 -21.23 -5.07 -3.73
N VAL A 99 -22.45 -5.50 -3.41
CA VAL A 99 -22.77 -6.10 -2.10
C VAL A 99 -22.68 -7.62 -2.22
N CYS A 100 -22.00 -8.24 -1.27
CA CYS A 100 -21.88 -9.69 -1.14
C CYS A 100 -22.35 -10.11 0.25
N VAL A 101 -23.22 -11.12 0.29
CA VAL A 101 -23.70 -11.73 1.53
C VAL A 101 -23.34 -13.21 1.44
N PRO A 102 -22.16 -13.64 1.93
CA PRO A 102 -21.63 -14.98 1.73
C PRO A 102 -22.60 -16.09 2.15
N SER A 103 -23.34 -15.88 3.24
CA SER A 103 -24.35 -16.83 3.76
C SER A 103 -25.57 -17.00 2.84
N LEU A 104 -25.80 -16.08 1.90
CA LEU A 104 -26.85 -16.16 0.88
C LEU A 104 -26.28 -16.47 -0.51
N ASP A 105 -25.01 -16.14 -0.76
CA ASP A 105 -24.35 -16.27 -2.06
C ASP A 105 -23.76 -17.66 -2.32
N VAL A 106 -23.52 -18.44 -1.25
CA VAL A 106 -23.03 -19.82 -1.28
C VAL A 106 -24.01 -20.73 -0.53
N GLN A 107 -24.43 -21.82 -1.16
CA GLN A 107 -25.26 -22.88 -0.56
C GLN A 107 -24.55 -24.23 -0.74
N ASP A 108 -24.83 -25.18 0.17
CA ASP A 108 -24.15 -26.49 0.24
C ASP A 108 -24.39 -27.39 -0.98
N ASP A 109 -25.42 -27.10 -1.79
CA ASP A 109 -25.78 -27.86 -2.99
C ASP A 109 -24.97 -27.45 -4.24
N ASP A 110 -24.08 -26.46 -4.14
CA ASP A 110 -23.52 -25.77 -5.29
C ASP A 110 -21.99 -25.92 -5.41
N GLU A 111 -21.56 -27.13 -5.78
CA GLU A 111 -20.14 -27.55 -5.85
C GLU A 111 -19.26 -26.71 -6.78
N THR A 112 -19.85 -25.93 -7.68
CA THR A 112 -19.13 -25.13 -8.68
C THR A 112 -18.99 -23.64 -8.32
N ARG A 113 -19.42 -23.24 -7.12
CA ARG A 113 -19.53 -21.82 -6.73
C ARG A 113 -18.62 -21.38 -5.60
N LEU A 114 -17.55 -22.12 -5.31
CA LEU A 114 -16.51 -21.71 -4.34
C LEU A 114 -15.95 -20.31 -4.61
N HIS A 115 -16.01 -19.82 -5.87
CA HIS A 115 -15.63 -18.46 -6.26
C HIS A 115 -16.46 -17.35 -5.59
N ARG A 116 -17.60 -17.66 -4.95
CA ARG A 116 -18.49 -16.71 -4.25
C ARG A 116 -18.34 -16.71 -2.75
N THR A 117 -17.51 -17.58 -2.22
CA THR A 117 -17.14 -17.50 -0.80
C THR A 117 -16.54 -16.13 -0.53
N ALA A 118 -16.72 -15.62 0.70
CA ALA A 118 -16.09 -14.37 1.13
C ALA A 118 -14.60 -14.37 0.81
N VAL A 119 -13.93 -15.49 1.09
CA VAL A 119 -12.51 -15.71 0.85
C VAL A 119 -12.16 -15.59 -0.63
N ALA A 120 -12.90 -16.28 -1.52
CA ALA A 120 -12.59 -16.23 -2.95
C ALA A 120 -12.86 -14.87 -3.58
N GLN A 121 -13.92 -14.17 -3.15
CA GLN A 121 -14.21 -12.81 -3.60
C GLN A 121 -13.13 -11.83 -3.11
N ALA A 122 -12.83 -11.83 -1.82
CA ALA A 122 -11.76 -10.99 -1.25
C ALA A 122 -10.42 -11.25 -1.96
N PHE A 123 -10.06 -12.51 -2.17
CA PHE A 123 -8.86 -12.89 -2.92
C PHE A 123 -8.85 -12.35 -4.36
N ALA A 124 -9.97 -12.48 -5.09
CA ALA A 124 -10.08 -11.98 -6.45
C ALA A 124 -9.93 -10.45 -6.51
N PHE A 125 -10.56 -9.71 -5.58
CA PHE A 125 -10.44 -8.25 -5.50
C PHE A 125 -9.03 -7.81 -5.12
N VAL A 126 -8.37 -8.48 -4.18
CA VAL A 126 -6.97 -8.22 -3.83
C VAL A 126 -6.06 -8.44 -5.04
N LEU A 127 -6.24 -9.53 -5.80
CA LEU A 127 -5.50 -9.75 -7.03
C LEU A 127 -5.75 -8.67 -8.08
N GLN A 128 -6.99 -8.21 -8.23
CA GLN A 128 -7.30 -7.10 -9.15
C GLN A 128 -6.65 -5.80 -8.71
N ALA A 129 -6.68 -5.48 -7.40
CA ALA A 129 -6.06 -4.29 -6.84
C ALA A 129 -4.53 -4.30 -7.07
N ILE A 130 -3.85 -5.42 -6.79
CA ILE A 130 -2.40 -5.56 -6.99
C ILE A 130 -2.00 -5.39 -8.47
N ARG A 131 -2.84 -5.85 -9.41
CA ARG A 131 -2.57 -5.73 -10.85
C ARG A 131 -2.95 -4.37 -11.44
N SER A 132 -3.73 -3.58 -10.71
CA SER A 132 -4.18 -2.29 -11.19
C SER A 132 -3.07 -1.25 -11.04
N PRO A 133 -2.82 -0.40 -12.04
CA PRO A 133 -1.90 0.70 -11.89
C PRO A 133 -2.44 1.67 -10.82
N PRO A 134 -1.56 2.27 -10.01
CA PRO A 134 -2.00 3.30 -9.08
C PRO A 134 -2.60 4.49 -9.85
N PRO A 135 -3.58 5.21 -9.27
CA PRO A 135 -4.10 6.43 -9.86
C PRO A 135 -2.98 7.43 -10.16
N CYS A 136 -3.10 8.14 -11.28
CA CYS A 136 -2.15 9.20 -11.60
C CYS A 136 -2.37 10.41 -10.70
N GLN A 137 -1.41 11.33 -10.69
CA GLN A 137 -1.53 12.52 -9.84
C GLN A 137 -2.71 13.42 -10.23
N ALA A 138 -3.07 13.48 -11.51
CA ALA A 138 -4.24 14.24 -11.98
C ALA A 138 -5.56 13.67 -11.43
N TRP A 139 -5.61 12.37 -11.13
CA TRP A 139 -6.76 11.76 -10.46
C TRP A 139 -6.91 12.29 -9.03
N HIS A 140 -5.80 12.38 -8.29
CA HIS A 140 -5.81 12.94 -6.93
C HIS A 140 -6.14 14.43 -6.93
N ASP A 141 -5.56 15.20 -7.87
CA ASP A 141 -5.91 16.61 -8.05
C ASP A 141 -7.41 16.78 -8.33
N ALA A 142 -8.01 15.95 -9.19
CA ALA A 142 -9.45 16.01 -9.47
C ALA A 142 -10.28 15.62 -8.25
N ALA A 143 -9.87 14.60 -7.50
CA ALA A 143 -10.55 14.15 -6.29
C ALA A 143 -10.57 15.22 -5.18
N GLU A 144 -9.51 16.02 -5.05
CA GLU A 144 -9.42 17.12 -4.08
C GLU A 144 -10.50 18.21 -4.30
N HIS A 145 -10.98 18.36 -5.54
CA HIS A 145 -12.00 19.35 -5.90
C HIS A 145 -13.43 18.81 -5.77
N LEU A 146 -13.60 17.54 -5.37
CA LEU A 146 -14.92 16.96 -5.15
C LEU A 146 -15.41 17.29 -3.75
N ASP A 147 -16.72 17.50 -3.65
CA ASP A 147 -17.37 17.69 -2.36
C ASP A 147 -17.31 16.39 -1.55
N THR A 148 -17.04 16.53 -0.24
CA THR A 148 -17.23 15.43 0.69
C THR A 148 -18.71 15.04 0.70
N TRP A 149 -19.01 13.74 0.60
CA TRP A 149 -20.37 13.25 0.83
C TRP A 149 -20.81 13.55 2.26
N ALA A 150 -21.51 14.68 2.44
CA ALA A 150 -22.17 15.08 3.69
C ALA A 150 -23.46 14.27 3.86
N VAL A 151 -23.32 12.95 3.95
CA VAL A 151 -24.43 12.04 4.16
C VAL A 151 -24.16 11.33 5.47
N GLU A 152 -24.61 11.94 6.57
CA GLU A 152 -24.64 11.26 7.86
C GLU A 152 -25.65 10.10 7.77
N TYR A 153 -25.23 8.92 8.20
CA TYR A 153 -26.08 7.73 8.20
C TYR A 153 -27.39 8.00 8.95
N GLU A 154 -27.32 8.76 10.04
CA GLU A 154 -28.45 9.24 10.83
C GLU A 154 -29.40 10.14 10.03
N ASP A 155 -28.89 11.05 9.18
CA ASP A 155 -29.73 11.94 8.37
C ASP A 155 -30.50 11.15 7.30
N VAL A 156 -29.85 10.17 6.67
CA VAL A 156 -30.50 9.25 5.74
C VAL A 156 -31.54 8.41 6.46
N LEU A 157 -31.19 7.81 7.59
CA LEU A 157 -32.15 7.06 8.40
C LEU A 157 -33.32 7.94 8.81
N GLN A 158 -33.06 9.19 9.21
CA GLN A 158 -34.08 10.13 9.68
C GLN A 158 -35.04 10.53 8.55
N SER A 159 -34.55 10.63 7.31
CA SER A 159 -35.36 10.87 6.11
C SER A 159 -36.26 9.68 5.70
N ILE A 160 -35.90 8.45 6.08
CA ILE A 160 -36.72 7.26 5.83
C ILE A 160 -37.89 7.25 6.83
N PRO A 161 -39.16 7.23 6.38
CA PRO A 161 -40.32 7.18 7.28
C PRO A 161 -40.23 6.01 8.27
N VAL A 162 -40.58 6.25 9.55
CA VAL A 162 -40.52 5.21 10.62
C VAL A 162 -41.33 3.96 10.27
N THR A 163 -42.38 4.11 9.46
CA THR A 163 -43.19 3.01 8.92
C THR A 163 -42.41 2.09 7.97
N ASP A 164 -41.44 2.63 7.24
CA ASP A 164 -40.60 1.92 6.27
C ASP A 164 -39.31 1.38 6.91
N ARG A 165 -38.95 1.85 8.11
CA ARG A 165 -37.83 1.33 8.93
C ARG A 165 -38.12 -0.03 9.56
N LYS A 166 -39.38 -0.48 9.57
CA LYS A 166 -39.72 -1.84 10.00
C LYS A 166 -39.32 -2.81 8.89
N PRO A 167 -38.55 -3.88 9.18
CA PRO A 167 -38.07 -4.76 8.15
C PRO A 167 -39.27 -5.42 7.45
N ARG A 168 -39.39 -5.22 6.14
CA ARG A 168 -39.94 -6.28 5.30
C ARG A 168 -39.07 -7.51 5.57
N ARG A 169 -39.69 -8.63 5.98
CA ARG A 169 -38.99 -9.90 6.30
C ARG A 169 -38.27 -10.52 5.09
N GLU A 170 -38.32 -9.88 3.95
CA GLU A 170 -37.70 -10.29 2.70
C GLU A 170 -36.62 -9.26 2.37
N THR A 171 -35.35 -9.69 2.40
CA THR A 171 -34.26 -8.85 1.91
C THR A 171 -34.49 -8.60 0.41
N PRO A 172 -34.42 -7.36 -0.08
CA PRO A 172 -34.47 -7.10 -1.52
C PRO A 172 -33.20 -7.62 -2.24
N TYR A 173 -32.17 -7.99 -1.48
CA TYR A 173 -30.95 -8.62 -1.98
C TYR A 173 -31.27 -9.95 -2.66
N LYS A 174 -31.06 -9.98 -3.97
CA LYS A 174 -31.12 -11.20 -4.76
C LYS A 174 -29.69 -11.61 -5.06
N ALA A 175 -29.25 -12.73 -4.47
CA ALA A 175 -27.99 -13.35 -4.80
C ALA A 175 -27.88 -13.48 -6.34
N GLN A 176 -26.98 -12.70 -6.94
CA GLN A 176 -26.91 -12.61 -8.40
C GLN A 176 -26.40 -13.92 -8.96
N ARG A 177 -27.22 -14.79 -9.55
CA ARG A 177 -26.75 -16.05 -10.16
C ARG A 177 -26.08 -15.77 -11.51
N TRP A 178 -24.75 -15.76 -11.55
CA TRP A 178 -24.01 -15.63 -12.81
C TRP A 178 -24.14 -16.94 -13.58
N LYS A 179 -24.85 -16.92 -14.71
CA LYS A 179 -24.95 -18.06 -15.63
C LYS A 179 -23.75 -18.02 -16.58
N GLY A 180 -22.95 -19.08 -16.62
CA GLY A 180 -21.89 -19.22 -17.64
C GLY A 180 -20.57 -19.82 -17.18
N PHE A 181 -20.34 -20.04 -15.89
CA PHE A 181 -19.15 -20.79 -15.45
C PHE A 181 -19.45 -22.29 -15.47
N VAL A 182 -18.99 -22.97 -16.52
CA VAL A 182 -19.08 -24.44 -16.68
C VAL A 182 -18.03 -25.15 -15.80
N ARG A 183 -17.06 -24.43 -15.21
CA ARG A 183 -16.05 -25.00 -14.32
C ARG A 183 -15.66 -24.04 -13.18
N SER A 184 -15.79 -24.48 -11.94
CA SER A 184 -14.92 -23.99 -10.85
C SER A 184 -13.53 -24.61 -11.03
N PRO A 185 -12.42 -23.86 -10.81
CA PRO A 185 -11.08 -24.44 -10.86
C PRO A 185 -10.75 -25.31 -9.64
N ILE A 186 -11.61 -25.31 -8.62
CA ILE A 186 -11.33 -25.95 -7.34
C ILE A 186 -12.24 -27.17 -7.24
N TRP A 187 -11.78 -28.31 -7.74
CA TRP A 187 -12.31 -29.58 -7.29
C TRP A 187 -11.85 -29.79 -5.85
N THR A 188 -12.79 -29.97 -4.93
CA THR A 188 -12.47 -30.41 -3.58
C THR A 188 -11.77 -31.77 -3.65
N ARG A 189 -10.74 -31.98 -2.82
CA ARG A 189 -9.86 -33.15 -2.84
C ARG A 189 -10.59 -34.50 -2.75
N SER A 190 -11.86 -34.51 -2.33
CA SER A 190 -12.72 -35.69 -2.25
C SER A 190 -13.14 -36.28 -3.61
N ARG A 191 -12.90 -35.58 -4.73
CA ARG A 191 -13.25 -36.05 -6.08
C ARG A 191 -12.08 -36.34 -7.02
N CYS A 192 -10.86 -36.35 -6.50
CA CYS A 192 -9.69 -36.89 -7.20
C CYS A 192 -9.60 -38.41 -7.01
N LEU A 193 -10.68 -39.15 -7.30
CA LEU A 193 -10.61 -40.60 -7.47
C LEU A 193 -10.58 -40.88 -8.97
N PRO A 194 -9.63 -41.69 -9.47
CA PRO A 194 -9.65 -42.11 -10.87
C PRO A 194 -10.95 -42.85 -11.17
N PRO A 195 -11.44 -42.85 -12.43
CA PRO A 195 -12.61 -43.63 -12.80
C PRO A 195 -12.32 -45.10 -12.52
N HIS A 196 -13.10 -45.72 -11.65
CA HIS A 196 -13.02 -47.16 -11.41
C HIS A 196 -13.69 -47.87 -12.60
N ASP A 197 -12.86 -48.43 -13.49
CA ASP A 197 -13.32 -49.50 -14.38
C ASP A 197 -13.75 -50.69 -13.53
N GLY A 198 -14.95 -51.21 -13.82
CA GLY A 198 -15.55 -52.30 -13.06
C GLY A 198 -14.94 -53.66 -13.40
N ALA A 199 -14.74 -54.51 -12.39
CA ALA A 199 -15.12 -55.93 -12.39
C ALA A 199 -14.72 -56.62 -11.07
N GLN A 200 -15.73 -57.27 -10.47
CA GLN A 200 -15.71 -58.55 -9.72
C GLN A 200 -14.98 -58.68 -8.35
N GLN A 201 -15.83 -58.78 -7.31
CA GLN A 201 -15.95 -59.81 -6.26
C GLN A 201 -14.69 -60.59 -5.81
N SER A 202 -14.40 -60.60 -4.49
CA SER A 202 -14.88 -61.64 -3.55
C SER A 202 -14.24 -61.55 -2.14
N SER A 203 -15.10 -61.61 -1.11
CA SER A 203 -14.98 -62.28 0.22
C SER A 203 -13.81 -62.00 1.19
N GLY A 204 -14.17 -61.65 2.43
CA GLY A 204 -13.66 -62.33 3.65
C GLY A 204 -13.04 -61.46 4.76
N ASP A 205 -13.78 -61.36 5.87
CA ASP A 205 -13.43 -61.22 7.31
C ASP A 205 -12.47 -60.14 7.88
N ASP A 206 -13.02 -59.49 8.92
CA ASP A 206 -12.49 -59.07 10.23
C ASP A 206 -11.05 -58.55 10.39
N SER A 207 -10.93 -57.32 10.91
CA SER A 207 -10.42 -57.02 12.27
C SER A 207 -10.25 -55.51 12.48
N ASP A 208 -10.67 -55.02 13.65
CA ASP A 208 -10.32 -53.71 14.21
C ASP A 208 -8.81 -53.68 14.55
N ASP A 209 -8.12 -52.57 14.26
CA ASP A 209 -7.27 -51.88 15.24
C ASP A 209 -6.69 -50.59 14.65
N ASP A 210 -6.60 -49.59 15.52
CA ASP A 210 -6.07 -48.25 15.33
C ASP A 210 -4.61 -48.25 14.84
N ASP A 211 -4.25 -47.33 13.95
CA ASP A 211 -3.12 -46.43 14.17
C ASP A 211 -2.97 -45.38 13.05
N ASP A 212 -2.62 -44.19 13.55
CA ASP A 212 -2.21 -42.94 12.93
C ASP A 212 -1.31 -43.11 11.68
N GLU A 213 -1.64 -42.47 10.54
CA GLU A 213 -0.73 -41.57 9.80
C GLU A 213 -1.41 -41.04 8.52
N SER A 214 -1.73 -39.74 8.50
CA SER A 214 -2.17 -39.03 7.29
C SER A 214 -0.97 -38.71 6.38
N PRO A 215 -0.90 -39.16 5.11
CA PRO A 215 0.12 -38.66 4.20
C PRO A 215 -0.40 -37.43 3.46
N CYS A 216 0.01 -36.25 3.92
CA CYS A 216 0.00 -35.03 3.12
C CYS A 216 0.93 -35.21 1.90
N PRO A 217 0.50 -34.91 0.65
CA PRO A 217 1.43 -34.88 -0.47
C PRO A 217 2.09 -33.49 -0.53
N THR A 218 3.36 -33.45 -0.11
CA THR A 218 4.31 -32.38 -0.46
C THR A 218 4.82 -32.63 -1.87
N PRO A 219 4.87 -31.63 -2.77
CA PRO A 219 5.50 -31.79 -4.07
C PRO A 219 7.01 -31.58 -3.92
N ASN A 220 7.80 -32.66 -4.07
CA ASN A 220 9.25 -32.57 -4.21
C ASN A 220 9.70 -32.67 -5.68
N PRO A 221 10.84 -32.05 -6.02
CA PRO A 221 11.28 -31.77 -7.37
C PRO A 221 11.97 -32.98 -8.02
N GLY A 222 11.82 -33.10 -9.34
CA GLY A 222 12.33 -34.21 -10.13
C GLY A 222 13.84 -34.41 -10.06
N VAL A 223 14.22 -35.66 -9.78
CA VAL A 223 15.59 -36.16 -9.85
C VAL A 223 15.92 -36.51 -11.29
N SER A 224 16.94 -35.84 -11.84
CA SER A 224 17.68 -36.29 -13.02
C SER A 224 18.70 -37.37 -12.66
N ARG A 225 18.70 -38.48 -13.40
CA ARG A 225 19.82 -39.43 -13.66
C ARG A 225 19.34 -40.31 -14.82
N GLY A 226 19.99 -40.52 -15.95
CA GLY A 226 21.38 -40.32 -16.39
C GLY A 226 21.73 -41.55 -17.25
N GLY A 227 22.12 -41.38 -18.52
CA GLY A 227 22.43 -42.49 -19.44
C GLY A 227 23.22 -42.08 -20.69
N ALA A 228 24.55 -42.19 -20.54
CA ALA A 228 25.70 -42.15 -21.46
C ALA A 228 25.59 -42.18 -23.02
N LEU A 229 26.39 -41.26 -23.62
CA LEU A 229 27.38 -41.36 -24.73
C LEU A 229 27.01 -41.99 -26.10
N THR A 230 27.12 -41.20 -27.19
CA THR A 230 28.20 -41.31 -28.20
C THR A 230 28.11 -40.24 -29.33
N THR A 231 29.28 -39.68 -29.64
CA THR A 231 29.79 -39.00 -30.84
C THR A 231 28.91 -38.85 -32.10
N THR A 232 28.80 -37.64 -32.67
CA THR A 232 29.41 -37.24 -33.97
C THR A 232 29.10 -35.78 -34.33
N SER A 233 30.01 -35.21 -35.11
CA SER A 233 30.19 -33.85 -35.62
C SER A 233 29.18 -33.38 -36.67
N THR A 234 29.36 -32.12 -37.12
CA THR A 234 28.82 -31.43 -38.33
C THR A 234 27.35 -31.02 -38.24
N ASP A 235 26.83 -29.93 -38.82
CA ASP A 235 27.29 -28.71 -39.50
C ASP A 235 25.97 -27.99 -39.90
N VAL A 236 26.03 -26.71 -40.28
CA VAL A 236 25.06 -25.94 -41.09
C VAL A 236 23.56 -25.82 -40.70
N GLY A 237 23.07 -24.57 -40.80
CA GLY A 237 21.95 -24.32 -41.73
C GLY A 237 20.64 -23.78 -41.17
N SER A 238 20.55 -22.46 -41.12
CA SER A 238 19.33 -21.66 -41.10
C SER A 238 18.47 -21.88 -42.36
N SER A 239 17.15 -22.04 -42.23
CA SER A 239 16.14 -21.80 -43.30
C SER A 239 14.75 -21.78 -42.63
N GLU A 240 14.11 -20.63 -42.44
CA GLU A 240 13.25 -19.88 -43.39
C GLU A 240 12.03 -20.64 -43.92
N MET A 241 10.83 -20.26 -43.44
CA MET A 241 9.56 -20.09 -44.18
C MET A 241 8.73 -19.13 -43.31
N GLN A 242 8.65 -17.82 -43.55
CA GLN A 242 7.96 -17.06 -44.61
C GLN A 242 6.51 -17.50 -44.86
N GLU A 243 5.57 -16.80 -44.23
CA GLU A 243 4.28 -16.46 -44.84
C GLU A 243 4.10 -14.95 -44.75
N GLN A 244 4.14 -14.32 -45.93
CA GLN A 244 3.77 -12.92 -46.16
C GLN A 244 2.26 -12.87 -46.35
N ASP A 245 1.60 -11.89 -45.72
CA ASP A 245 0.49 -11.22 -46.40
C ASP A 245 0.54 -9.72 -46.09
N GLY A 246 0.51 -8.93 -47.15
CA GLY A 246 0.82 -7.50 -47.14
C GLY A 246 -0.44 -6.66 -47.26
N SER A 247 -0.54 -5.62 -46.42
CA SER A 247 -1.30 -4.43 -46.77
C SER A 247 -0.60 -3.20 -46.22
N ALA A 248 -0.08 -2.39 -47.14
CA ALA A 248 0.65 -1.17 -46.88
C ALA A 248 -0.33 -0.04 -46.51
N ALA A 249 -0.27 0.40 -45.25
CA ALA A 249 -0.81 1.69 -44.85
C ALA A 249 0.25 2.41 -44.00
N SER A 250 0.73 3.53 -44.56
CA SER A 250 1.65 4.50 -44.01
C SER A 250 1.42 4.79 -42.51
N GLN A 251 2.14 4.10 -41.63
CA GLN A 251 2.22 4.47 -40.22
C GLN A 251 3.27 5.57 -40.07
N LYS A 252 2.76 6.81 -39.97
CA LYS A 252 3.48 7.94 -39.39
C LYS A 252 3.88 7.49 -37.99
N GLY A 253 5.18 7.24 -37.78
CA GLY A 253 5.70 6.70 -36.53
C GLY A 253 5.36 7.59 -35.35
N THR A 254 4.31 7.23 -34.62
CA THR A 254 4.09 7.70 -33.27
C THR A 254 5.25 7.11 -32.46
N ASN A 255 6.31 7.90 -32.26
CA ASN A 255 7.38 7.55 -31.34
C ASN A 255 6.75 7.45 -29.94
N VAL A 256 6.27 6.25 -29.59
CA VAL A 256 5.83 5.93 -28.23
C VAL A 256 7.06 6.06 -27.37
N ARG A 257 7.19 7.21 -26.70
CA ARG A 257 8.27 7.49 -25.78
C ARG A 257 8.30 6.34 -24.76
N PRO A 258 9.41 5.60 -24.62
CA PRO A 258 9.45 4.43 -23.75
C PRO A 258 9.14 4.83 -22.31
N ASN A 259 8.43 3.99 -21.56
CA ASN A 259 8.08 4.26 -20.16
C ASN A 259 9.32 4.67 -19.35
N ILE A 260 9.21 5.73 -18.55
CA ILE A 260 10.31 6.27 -17.72
C ILE A 260 10.98 5.21 -16.85
N GLN A 261 10.25 4.17 -16.43
CA GLN A 261 10.75 3.06 -15.63
C GLN A 261 11.98 2.38 -16.26
N HIS A 262 11.98 2.17 -17.59
CA HIS A 262 13.06 1.44 -18.28
C HIS A 262 14.23 2.33 -18.73
N ARG A 263 14.09 3.66 -18.65
CA ARG A 263 15.13 4.58 -19.12
C ARG A 263 16.27 4.70 -18.11
N LEU A 264 17.51 4.79 -18.58
CA LEU A 264 18.69 4.82 -17.72
C LEU A 264 18.85 6.15 -16.95
N TYR A 265 19.32 6.06 -15.72
CA TYR A 265 19.64 7.23 -14.89
C TYR A 265 20.87 7.97 -15.43
N CYS A 266 21.00 9.25 -15.12
CA CYS A 266 22.25 9.98 -15.29
C CYS A 266 23.33 9.39 -14.37
N THR A 267 24.58 9.45 -14.82
CA THR A 267 25.76 9.05 -14.06
C THR A 267 25.99 9.96 -12.86
N HIS A 268 26.74 9.47 -11.87
CA HIS A 268 27.15 10.28 -10.73
C HIS A 268 27.98 11.50 -11.17
N GLU A 269 28.93 11.33 -12.10
CA GLU A 269 29.75 12.44 -12.59
C GLU A 269 28.92 13.52 -13.30
N CYS A 270 27.95 13.14 -14.15
CA CYS A 270 27.02 14.09 -14.77
C CYS A 270 26.24 14.91 -13.73
N LEU A 271 25.70 14.26 -12.70
CA LEU A 271 24.91 14.95 -11.67
C LEU A 271 25.79 15.76 -10.73
N ARG A 272 27.03 15.35 -10.52
CA ARG A 272 28.05 16.10 -9.77
C ARG A 272 28.46 17.37 -10.50
N GLY A 273 28.62 17.30 -11.82
CA GLY A 273 28.85 18.47 -12.68
C GLY A 273 27.69 19.46 -12.62
N LEU A 274 26.45 18.98 -12.59
CA LEU A 274 25.25 19.81 -12.35
C LEU A 274 25.23 20.43 -10.94
N ALA A 275 25.60 19.68 -9.90
CA ALA A 275 25.53 20.11 -8.50
C ALA A 275 26.59 21.17 -8.14
N PHE A 276 27.83 20.97 -8.56
CA PHE A 276 28.98 21.77 -8.10
C PHE A 276 29.66 22.57 -9.20
N GLY A 277 29.16 22.49 -10.43
CA GLY A 277 29.86 22.96 -11.61
C GLY A 277 30.94 21.96 -12.05
N GLY A 278 30.99 21.69 -13.34
CA GLY A 278 31.92 20.74 -13.92
C GLY A 278 31.68 20.56 -15.42
N PRO A 279 32.56 19.83 -16.11
CA PRO A 279 32.35 19.46 -17.49
C PRO A 279 31.17 18.49 -17.62
N MET A 280 30.62 18.41 -18.83
CA MET A 280 29.65 17.39 -19.18
C MET A 280 30.30 16.00 -19.13
N ASP A 281 29.54 14.98 -18.74
CA ASP A 281 29.98 13.59 -18.77
C ASP A 281 29.50 12.90 -20.06
N GLU A 282 30.44 12.66 -20.98
CA GLU A 282 30.17 12.02 -22.29
C GLU A 282 29.67 10.58 -22.16
N GLU A 283 29.97 9.90 -21.04
CA GLU A 283 29.50 8.53 -20.76
C GLU A 283 28.08 8.51 -20.20
N CYS A 284 27.48 9.68 -19.92
CA CYS A 284 26.11 9.74 -19.44
C CYS A 284 25.15 9.23 -20.52
N PRO A 285 24.29 8.23 -20.23
CA PRO A 285 23.35 7.70 -21.23
C PRO A 285 22.29 8.71 -21.66
N ASN A 286 22.16 9.84 -20.94
CA ASN A 286 21.26 10.93 -21.27
C ASN A 286 22.00 12.17 -21.83
N PHE A 287 23.31 12.08 -22.11
CA PHE A 287 24.16 13.19 -22.57
C PHE A 287 23.55 14.00 -23.72
N ALA A 288 23.03 13.30 -24.74
CA ALA A 288 22.42 13.91 -25.91
C ALA A 288 21.21 14.83 -25.59
N ASN A 289 20.60 14.68 -24.40
CA ASN A 289 19.44 15.47 -23.98
C ASN A 289 19.82 16.70 -23.12
N HIS A 290 21.04 16.76 -22.58
CA HIS A 290 21.48 17.78 -21.62
C HIS A 290 21.88 19.11 -22.30
N GLY A 291 22.24 19.07 -23.59
CA GLY A 291 22.85 20.19 -24.30
C GLY A 291 24.37 20.24 -24.11
N ASN A 292 24.98 21.40 -24.40
CA ASN A 292 26.44 21.57 -24.41
C ASN A 292 27.05 21.93 -23.04
N MET A 293 26.22 22.32 -22.07
CA MET A 293 26.64 22.71 -20.72
C MET A 293 25.52 22.42 -19.74
N HIS A 294 25.88 22.09 -18.50
CA HIS A 294 24.88 21.91 -17.44
C HIS A 294 24.14 23.20 -17.15
N ILE A 295 22.83 23.08 -16.88
CA ILE A 295 22.06 24.18 -16.31
C ILE A 295 22.52 24.50 -14.89
N ASN A 296 22.16 25.67 -14.39
CA ASN A 296 22.45 26.00 -12.99
C ASN A 296 21.61 25.12 -12.04
N LEU A 297 22.15 24.74 -10.89
CA LEU A 297 21.43 23.96 -9.87
C LEU A 297 20.11 24.62 -9.44
N HIS A 298 20.08 25.94 -9.24
CA HIS A 298 18.88 26.68 -8.89
C HIS A 298 17.84 26.64 -10.02
N GLU A 299 18.30 26.70 -11.26
CA GLU A 299 17.44 26.55 -12.43
C GLU A 299 16.86 25.14 -12.54
N PHE A 300 17.67 24.10 -12.29
CA PHE A 300 17.20 22.71 -12.20
C PHE A 300 16.09 22.57 -11.16
N LEU A 301 16.30 23.05 -9.93
CA LEU A 301 15.32 22.93 -8.84
C LEU A 301 14.02 23.67 -9.16
N ARG A 302 14.10 24.87 -9.73
CA ARG A 302 12.93 25.64 -10.19
C ARG A 302 12.15 24.87 -11.25
N LEU A 303 12.83 24.42 -12.31
CA LEU A 303 12.19 23.69 -13.40
C LEU A 303 11.60 22.35 -12.93
N ALA A 304 12.25 21.68 -11.97
CA ALA A 304 11.74 20.45 -11.38
C ALA A 304 10.47 20.70 -10.56
N ARG A 305 10.45 21.76 -9.73
CA ARG A 305 9.26 22.18 -8.99
C ARG A 305 8.10 22.52 -9.92
N ASP A 306 8.37 23.29 -10.98
CA ASP A 306 7.36 23.69 -11.96
C ASP A 306 6.82 22.47 -12.72
N GLN A 307 7.70 21.56 -13.15
CA GLN A 307 7.29 20.35 -13.86
C GLN A 307 6.41 19.46 -12.98
N LEU A 308 6.77 19.22 -11.71
CA LEU A 308 5.98 18.38 -10.81
C LEU A 308 4.58 18.93 -10.52
N ALA A 309 4.38 20.25 -10.67
CA ALA A 309 3.09 20.90 -10.51
C ALA A 309 2.15 20.67 -11.72
N VAL A 310 2.70 20.48 -12.92
CA VAL A 310 1.94 20.41 -14.17
C VAL A 310 1.90 19.01 -14.79
N ASP A 311 2.98 18.24 -14.65
CA ASP A 311 3.14 16.89 -15.20
C ASP A 311 2.47 15.85 -14.29
N ARG A 312 1.14 15.90 -14.24
CA ARG A 312 0.30 15.08 -13.34
C ARG A 312 -0.34 13.86 -14.05
N GLY A 313 -0.04 13.65 -15.33
CA GLY A 313 -0.66 12.63 -16.18
C GLY A 313 -0.24 11.17 -15.90
N LYS A 314 -0.82 10.22 -16.65
CA LYS A 314 -0.46 8.78 -16.57
C LYS A 314 0.94 8.49 -17.13
N ASP A 315 1.42 9.34 -18.03
CA ASP A 315 2.74 9.29 -18.66
C ASP A 315 3.73 10.29 -18.05
N ALA A 316 3.43 10.76 -16.83
CA ALA A 316 4.27 11.73 -16.13
C ALA A 316 5.70 11.25 -15.96
N ASN A 317 6.63 12.22 -15.97
CA ASN A 317 8.05 11.98 -15.82
C ASN A 317 8.50 11.86 -14.36
N CYS A 318 7.55 11.54 -13.48
CA CYS A 318 7.78 11.15 -12.10
C CYS A 318 6.97 9.89 -11.83
N VAL A 319 7.62 8.81 -11.39
CA VAL A 319 6.93 7.55 -11.07
C VAL A 319 7.47 6.96 -9.77
N PRO A 320 6.62 6.32 -8.94
CA PRO A 320 7.10 5.65 -7.75
C PRO A 320 8.03 4.49 -8.09
N LEU A 321 9.03 4.27 -7.24
CA LEU A 321 9.93 3.11 -7.32
C LEU A 321 9.46 1.94 -6.47
N TYR A 322 8.32 2.07 -5.78
CA TYR A 322 7.80 1.08 -4.83
C TYR A 322 8.80 0.76 -3.70
N LEU A 323 9.59 1.77 -3.34
CA LEU A 323 10.56 1.72 -2.25
C LEU A 323 10.20 2.79 -1.25
N SER A 324 9.63 2.37 -0.13
CA SER A 324 9.27 3.21 1.00
C SER A 324 10.21 2.90 2.16
N GLY A 325 10.75 3.95 2.78
CA GLY A 325 11.50 3.88 4.04
C GLY A 325 10.62 4.31 5.21
N SER A 326 11.22 4.49 6.39
CA SER A 326 10.50 5.00 7.57
C SER A 326 10.09 6.46 7.46
N ARG A 327 10.69 7.23 6.53
CA ARG A 327 10.56 8.69 6.42
C ARG A 327 10.46 9.14 4.97
N GLY A 328 9.56 8.51 4.23
CA GLY A 328 9.28 8.84 2.85
C GLY A 328 9.54 7.73 1.84
N SER A 329 9.26 8.06 0.57
CA SER A 329 9.29 7.10 -0.54
C SER A 329 10.10 7.61 -1.71
N LEU A 330 10.63 6.68 -2.49
CA LEU A 330 11.49 6.98 -3.64
C LEU A 330 10.70 6.98 -4.94
N PHE A 331 11.04 7.96 -5.77
CA PHE A 331 10.48 8.19 -7.08
C PHE A 331 11.60 8.28 -8.11
N LYS A 332 11.33 7.81 -9.31
CA LYS A 332 12.17 8.07 -10.47
C LYS A 332 11.69 9.34 -11.13
N PHE A 333 12.57 10.31 -11.24
CA PHE A 333 12.26 11.61 -11.80
C PHE A 333 13.09 11.87 -13.06
N CYS A 334 12.47 12.47 -14.07
CA CYS A 334 13.12 12.94 -15.29
C CYS A 334 12.71 14.39 -15.55
N LEU A 335 13.67 15.31 -15.55
CA LEU A 335 13.43 16.68 -15.99
C LEU A 335 13.31 16.69 -17.51
N SER A 336 12.09 16.86 -18.02
CA SER A 336 11.75 16.71 -19.45
C SER A 336 12.45 17.71 -20.35
N SER A 337 12.74 18.91 -19.84
CA SER A 337 13.38 19.99 -20.60
C SER A 337 14.85 19.71 -20.94
N HIS A 338 15.56 19.00 -20.06
CA HIS A 338 17.02 18.79 -20.18
C HIS A 338 17.42 17.31 -20.05
N GLY A 339 16.47 16.39 -19.93
CA GLY A 339 16.70 14.95 -19.87
C GLY A 339 17.43 14.43 -18.62
N TYR A 340 17.65 15.25 -17.59
CA TYR A 340 18.24 14.79 -16.33
C TYR A 340 17.34 13.75 -15.67
N ARG A 341 17.87 12.55 -15.44
CA ARG A 341 17.13 11.43 -14.84
C ARG A 341 17.81 10.95 -13.57
N LEU A 342 17.08 10.99 -12.48
CA LEU A 342 17.60 10.74 -11.13
C LEU A 342 16.51 10.23 -10.21
N VAL A 343 16.83 10.08 -8.93
CA VAL A 343 15.90 9.67 -7.87
C VAL A 343 15.41 10.91 -7.13
N ALA A 344 14.12 10.97 -6.84
CA ALA A 344 13.56 11.91 -5.89
C ALA A 344 13.09 11.15 -4.65
N LYS A 345 13.40 11.65 -3.46
CA LYS A 345 12.88 11.18 -2.18
C LYS A 345 11.77 12.14 -1.76
N GLY A 346 10.53 11.66 -1.77
CA GLY A 346 9.40 12.42 -1.26
C GLY A 346 9.23 12.18 0.24
N VAL A 347 8.98 13.25 0.99
CA VAL A 347 8.65 13.20 2.42
C VAL A 347 7.37 13.98 2.71
N GLU A 348 6.66 13.54 3.74
CA GLU A 348 5.47 14.23 4.25
C GLU A 348 5.86 15.42 5.12
N ALA A 349 4.92 16.34 5.33
CA ALA A 349 5.13 17.59 6.08
C ALA A 349 5.72 17.37 7.49
N MET A 350 5.34 16.28 8.15
CA MET A 350 5.81 15.95 9.51
C MET A 350 7.33 15.67 9.55
N ASP A 351 7.91 15.24 8.43
CA ASP A 351 9.32 14.84 8.33
C ASP A 351 10.23 15.90 7.65
N THR A 352 9.69 17.06 7.27
CA THR A 352 10.43 18.13 6.57
C THR A 352 11.71 18.56 7.30
N GLU A 353 11.68 18.71 8.62
CA GLU A 353 12.87 19.10 9.39
C GLU A 353 13.98 18.05 9.36
N HIS A 354 13.61 16.77 9.30
CA HIS A 354 14.57 15.68 9.16
C HIS A 354 15.16 15.62 7.77
N LEU A 355 14.36 15.91 6.73
CA LEU A 355 14.85 16.04 5.37
C LEU A 355 15.85 17.20 5.23
N ARG A 356 15.59 18.34 5.89
CA ARG A 356 16.53 19.47 5.92
C ARG A 356 17.84 19.12 6.62
N TYR A 357 17.77 18.38 7.73
CA TYR A 357 18.96 17.87 8.41
C TYR A 357 19.77 16.92 7.53
N GLU A 358 19.11 15.98 6.85
CA GLU A 358 19.75 15.07 5.88
C GLU A 358 20.42 15.85 4.73
N ASN A 359 19.74 16.85 4.16
CA ASN A 359 20.31 17.72 3.14
C ASN A 359 21.59 18.42 3.63
N LYS A 360 21.58 18.88 4.88
CA LYS A 360 22.74 19.50 5.51
C LYS A 360 23.90 18.52 5.67
N MET A 361 23.63 17.24 5.95
CA MET A 361 24.67 16.20 6.01
C MET A 361 25.31 15.99 4.63
N TYR A 362 24.52 15.95 3.55
CA TYR A 362 25.08 15.89 2.19
C TYR A 362 26.01 17.08 1.87
N ASN A 363 25.67 18.29 2.36
CA ASN A 363 26.55 19.45 2.19
C ASN A 363 27.90 19.29 2.92
N TYR A 364 27.93 18.67 4.11
CA TYR A 364 29.20 18.37 4.79
C TYR A 364 30.02 17.29 4.07
N LEU A 365 29.34 16.38 3.36
CA LEU A 365 29.97 15.27 2.64
C LEU A 365 30.24 15.59 1.16
N GLN A 366 30.30 16.86 0.79
CA GLN A 366 30.43 17.32 -0.60
C GLN A 366 31.52 16.59 -1.40
N ASP A 367 32.70 16.38 -0.80
CA ASP A 367 33.84 15.72 -1.47
C ASP A 367 33.66 14.21 -1.69
N LEU A 368 32.72 13.59 -0.96
CA LEU A 368 32.43 12.15 -1.04
C LEU A 368 31.24 11.85 -1.98
N GLN A 369 30.47 12.88 -2.35
CA GLN A 369 29.31 12.75 -3.22
C GLN A 369 29.71 12.30 -4.62
N GLY A 370 29.01 11.27 -5.12
CA GLY A 370 29.29 10.60 -6.40
C GLY A 370 30.34 9.49 -6.34
N LYS A 371 31.02 9.32 -5.19
CA LYS A 371 32.02 8.25 -4.97
C LYS A 371 31.57 7.24 -3.93
N PHE A 372 31.20 7.73 -2.76
CA PHE A 372 30.80 6.88 -1.61
C PHE A 372 29.35 7.10 -1.19
N VAL A 373 28.81 8.29 -1.49
CA VAL A 373 27.40 8.63 -1.23
C VAL A 373 26.77 9.20 -2.50
N PRO A 374 25.44 9.11 -2.65
CA PRO A 374 24.74 9.77 -3.75
C PRO A 374 25.05 11.26 -3.84
N VAL A 375 24.99 11.80 -5.06
CA VAL A 375 25.00 13.25 -5.31
C VAL A 375 23.63 13.82 -5.00
N CYS A 376 23.57 14.76 -4.08
CA CYS A 376 22.41 15.53 -3.69
C CYS A 376 22.36 16.84 -4.47
N LEU A 377 21.24 17.06 -5.17
CA LEU A 377 20.96 18.30 -5.88
C LEU A 377 20.15 19.30 -5.04
N GLY A 378 19.71 18.88 -3.85
CA GLY A 378 18.97 19.70 -2.91
C GLY A 378 17.50 19.33 -2.81
N ILE A 379 16.78 20.17 -2.07
CA ILE A 379 15.37 19.99 -1.72
C ILE A 379 14.50 21.01 -2.44
N ILE A 380 13.29 20.60 -2.78
CA ILE A 380 12.21 21.50 -3.17
C ILE A 380 11.00 21.20 -2.30
N ASN A 381 10.26 22.25 -1.99
CA ASN A 381 8.88 22.11 -1.60
C ASN A 381 8.04 22.02 -2.88
N LEU A 382 6.96 21.23 -2.88
CA LEU A 382 6.09 21.06 -4.03
C LEU A 382 5.01 22.15 -4.05
N VAL A 383 4.52 22.48 -5.25
CA VAL A 383 3.37 23.41 -5.40
C VAL A 383 2.06 22.70 -5.06
N LYS A 384 1.95 21.44 -5.46
CA LYS A 384 0.87 20.52 -5.12
C LYS A 384 1.48 19.28 -4.48
N PRO A 385 0.86 18.70 -3.45
CA PRO A 385 1.35 17.47 -2.87
C PRO A 385 1.43 16.35 -3.92
N TYR A 386 2.39 15.45 -3.72
CA TYR A 386 2.49 14.22 -4.50
C TYR A 386 1.88 13.08 -3.69
N TYR A 387 0.97 12.32 -4.29
CA TYR A 387 0.24 11.24 -3.62
C TYR A 387 0.80 9.89 -4.04
N TYR A 388 1.14 9.04 -3.08
CA TYR A 388 1.52 7.66 -3.37
C TYR A 388 1.42 6.78 -2.12
N ASP A 389 0.84 5.59 -2.24
CA ASP A 389 0.77 4.58 -1.17
C ASP A 389 0.19 5.11 0.16
N SER A 390 -0.88 5.89 0.06
CA SER A 390 -1.52 6.64 1.17
C SER A 390 -0.70 7.83 1.73
N GLY A 391 0.56 7.99 1.32
CA GLY A 391 1.39 9.13 1.70
C GLY A 391 1.08 10.39 0.90
N VAL A 392 1.18 11.54 1.58
CA VAL A 392 1.02 12.88 1.00
C VAL A 392 2.35 13.62 1.12
N TYR A 393 3.14 13.58 0.05
CA TYR A 393 4.49 14.13 0.05
C TYR A 393 4.45 15.61 -0.35
N GLU A 394 5.05 16.46 0.48
CA GLU A 394 5.09 17.90 0.26
C GLU A 394 6.49 18.39 -0.12
N ASP A 395 7.54 17.66 0.29
CA ASP A 395 8.92 18.02 -0.02
C ASP A 395 9.64 16.88 -0.73
N PHE A 396 10.40 17.23 -1.77
CA PHE A 396 11.21 16.31 -2.55
C PHE A 396 12.68 16.65 -2.42
N MET A 397 13.52 15.65 -2.16
CA MET A 397 14.98 15.74 -2.26
C MET A 397 15.47 14.98 -3.48
N PHE A 398 16.33 15.60 -4.28
CA PHE A 398 16.86 15.02 -5.52
C PHE A 398 18.24 14.40 -5.30
N LEU A 399 18.37 13.12 -5.64
CA LEU A 399 19.55 12.30 -5.42
C LEU A 399 19.93 11.52 -6.69
N SER A 400 21.22 11.36 -6.96
CA SER A 400 21.70 10.40 -7.96
C SER A 400 21.31 8.97 -7.58
N TYR A 401 21.10 8.10 -8.57
CA TYR A 401 20.78 6.69 -8.31
C TYR A 401 21.97 5.94 -7.70
N GLY A 402 21.83 5.45 -6.46
CA GLY A 402 22.89 4.76 -5.72
C GLY A 402 22.96 3.24 -5.93
N GLY A 403 22.26 2.69 -6.95
CA GLY A 403 22.24 1.25 -7.20
C GLY A 403 21.20 0.47 -6.39
N ARG A 404 21.40 -0.85 -6.29
CA ARG A 404 20.53 -1.77 -5.54
C ARG A 404 21.24 -2.27 -4.27
N PRO A 405 20.49 -2.62 -3.20
CA PRO A 405 21.09 -3.10 -1.96
C PRO A 405 21.91 -4.38 -2.17
N VAL A 406 23.19 -4.34 -1.79
CA VAL A 406 24.17 -5.44 -1.91
C VAL A 406 23.62 -6.75 -1.32
N LEU A 407 23.01 -6.70 -0.14
CA LEU A 407 22.49 -7.89 0.55
C LEU A 407 21.29 -8.54 -0.15
N LYS A 408 20.48 -7.74 -0.85
CA LYS A 408 19.33 -8.27 -1.61
C LYS A 408 19.80 -8.92 -2.92
N ASP A 409 20.83 -8.36 -3.54
CA ASP A 409 21.28 -8.80 -4.87
C ASP A 409 22.28 -9.98 -4.81
N LEU A 410 23.20 -10.00 -3.85
CA LEU A 410 24.34 -10.93 -3.88
C LEU A 410 24.15 -12.20 -3.04
N GLY A 411 23.22 -12.22 -2.07
CA GLY A 411 22.95 -13.36 -1.18
C GLY A 411 24.10 -13.75 -0.22
N LYS A 412 25.36 -13.52 -0.62
CA LYS A 412 26.59 -13.61 0.17
C LYS A 412 27.53 -12.47 -0.24
N VAL A 413 28.04 -11.75 0.74
CA VAL A 413 29.04 -10.69 0.53
C VAL A 413 30.43 -11.32 0.52
N ASN A 414 31.20 -11.12 -0.56
CA ASN A 414 32.58 -11.57 -0.62
C ASN A 414 33.52 -10.58 0.10
N ALA A 415 34.77 -11.00 0.33
CA ALA A 415 35.74 -10.18 1.07
C ALA A 415 36.05 -8.84 0.36
N ASP A 416 36.05 -8.82 -0.97
CA ASP A 416 36.35 -7.61 -1.74
C ASP A 416 35.28 -6.54 -1.57
N VAL A 417 34.00 -6.90 -1.72
CA VAL A 417 32.87 -5.99 -1.48
C VAL A 417 32.84 -5.54 -0.01
N ALA A 418 33.17 -6.43 0.93
CA ALA A 418 33.27 -6.05 2.34
C ALA A 418 34.36 -4.99 2.58
N ASN A 419 35.53 -5.13 1.93
CA ASN A 419 36.62 -4.16 2.02
C ASN A 419 36.24 -2.81 1.41
N GLU A 420 35.51 -2.79 0.29
CA GLU A 420 34.99 -1.55 -0.31
C GLU A 420 34.00 -0.84 0.61
N ILE A 421 33.07 -1.59 1.24
CA ILE A 421 32.13 -1.05 2.22
C ILE A 421 32.88 -0.46 3.42
N LEU A 422 33.88 -1.16 3.96
CA LEU A 422 34.69 -0.68 5.08
C LEU A 422 35.48 0.58 4.71
N ALA A 423 36.02 0.64 3.49
CA ALA A 423 36.71 1.83 2.99
C ALA A 423 35.76 3.03 2.86
N ALA A 424 34.53 2.82 2.37
CA ALA A 424 33.51 3.85 2.29
C ALA A 424 33.08 4.36 3.67
N LEU A 425 32.81 3.45 4.61
CA LEU A 425 32.46 3.79 5.99
C LEU A 425 33.58 4.53 6.71
N GLY A 426 34.84 4.11 6.50
CA GLY A 426 36.02 4.78 7.05
C GLY A 426 36.28 6.17 6.48
N ARG A 427 35.67 6.54 5.34
CA ARG A 427 35.69 7.92 4.81
C ARG A 427 34.58 8.80 5.38
N LEU A 428 33.48 8.18 5.83
CA LEU A 428 32.33 8.86 6.41
C LEU A 428 32.54 9.21 7.89
N HIS A 429 33.30 8.38 8.60
CA HIS A 429 33.77 8.64 9.97
C HIS A 429 34.97 9.58 9.97
#